data_AF-A0A1B9S7T0-F1
#
_entry.id   AF-A0A1B9S7T0-F1
#
_cell.length_a   1.000
_cell.length_b   1.000
_cell.length_c   1.000
_cell.angle_alpha   90.00
_cell.angle_beta   90.00
_cell.angle_gamma   90.00
#
_symmetry.space_group_name_H-M   'P 1'
#
loop_
_entity.id
_entity.type
_entity.pdbx_description
1 polymer ?
#
loop_
_entity_poly.entity_id
_entity_poly.type
_entity_poly.pdbx_seq_one_letter_code
_entity_poly.pdbx_strand_id
1 'polypeptide(L)'
;MPKSSKSHPAFTASLNKVFEALDACPTDGFKPFFPKLADKEYYETQVMFSVRKREAAAYHLVNVRRHLANDLKASQRAALKHAPNTKPSKGAFSVSLSISKGEYVHELGAFLGALRSGLDFASVFASRSISGVSAHSITTLVKMVDEGKVAPMLEVVKAHRDWILALRAYRDETVHRLVVASPASGWRVSHDGLTSTVSLPIVVPKSIPERVSDTRRSRSMDADVPLGLNEFRKHAVATFPDGTIQALDHSVTYSPAKGYIAIDEFMRRHLESYDAFLNDIFGTLSTLDFHPPSKPTKLSTSASL
;
A
#
# COMPACT_ATOMS: atom_id res chain seq x y z
N MET A 1 0.54 -24.96 -1.57
CA MET A 1 0.89 -23.91 -2.55
C MET A 1 -0.25 -22.90 -2.60
N PRO A 2 -0.02 -21.61 -2.33
CA PRO A 2 -1.06 -20.60 -2.48
C PRO A 2 -1.40 -20.52 -3.98
N LYS A 3 -2.69 -20.63 -4.31
CA LYS A 3 -3.17 -20.45 -5.69
C LYS A 3 -2.74 -19.05 -6.14
N SER A 4 -1.96 -19.01 -7.22
CA SER A 4 -1.55 -17.78 -7.90
C SER A 4 -2.72 -16.80 -7.96
N SER A 5 -2.52 -15.59 -7.44
CA SER A 5 -3.47 -14.50 -7.65
C SER A 5 -3.59 -14.33 -9.15
N LYS A 6 -4.73 -14.68 -9.75
CA LYS A 6 -4.96 -14.49 -11.18
C LYS A 6 -4.58 -13.04 -11.49
N SER A 7 -3.52 -12.86 -12.28
CA SER A 7 -3.12 -11.54 -12.75
C SER A 7 -4.29 -10.93 -13.51
N HIS A 8 -4.45 -9.62 -13.41
CA HIS A 8 -5.51 -8.92 -14.12
C HIS A 8 -5.36 -9.22 -15.63
N PRO A 9 -6.40 -9.65 -16.36
CA PRO A 9 -6.26 -10.13 -17.75
C PRO A 9 -5.56 -9.13 -18.68
N ALA A 10 -5.81 -7.83 -18.49
CA ALA A 10 -5.16 -6.76 -19.24
C ALA A 10 -3.65 -6.64 -18.98
N PHE A 11 -3.20 -6.94 -17.76
CA PHE A 11 -1.77 -6.91 -17.39
C PHE A 11 -1.00 -8.04 -18.08
N THR A 12 -1.56 -9.26 -18.05
CA THR A 12 -0.96 -10.42 -18.74
C THR A 12 -0.85 -10.20 -20.25
N ALA A 13 -1.88 -9.60 -20.86
CA ALA A 13 -1.86 -9.30 -22.28
C ALA A 13 -0.76 -8.28 -22.65
N SER A 14 -0.58 -7.24 -21.85
CA SER A 14 0.45 -6.21 -22.09
C SER A 14 1.86 -6.78 -21.92
N LEU A 15 2.06 -7.62 -20.90
CA LEU A 15 3.34 -8.31 -20.68
C LEU A 15 3.69 -9.26 -21.83
N ASN A 16 2.73 -10.06 -22.31
CA ASN A 16 2.95 -10.98 -23.43
C ASN A 16 3.34 -10.23 -24.71
N LYS A 17 2.70 -9.09 -25.00
CA LYS A 17 3.07 -8.25 -26.16
C LYS A 17 4.51 -7.76 -26.06
N VAL A 18 4.97 -7.40 -24.87
CA VAL A 18 6.36 -6.99 -24.66
C VAL A 18 7.31 -8.16 -24.93
N PHE A 19 6.98 -9.39 -24.50
CA PHE A 19 7.81 -10.56 -24.78
C PHE A 19 7.78 -10.98 -26.25
N GLU A 20 6.63 -10.94 -26.92
CA GLU A 20 6.52 -11.19 -28.36
C GLU A 20 7.38 -10.19 -29.16
N ALA A 21 7.30 -8.90 -28.82
CA ALA A 21 8.13 -7.86 -29.43
C ALA A 21 9.61 -8.03 -29.08
N LEU A 22 9.91 -8.47 -27.84
CA LEU A 22 11.28 -8.78 -27.44
C LEU A 22 11.81 -9.91 -28.32
N ASP A 23 11.13 -11.05 -28.41
CA ASP A 23 11.51 -12.22 -29.20
C ASP A 23 11.78 -11.85 -30.66
N ALA A 24 10.91 -11.04 -31.27
CA ALA A 24 11.05 -10.56 -32.64
C ALA A 24 12.20 -9.55 -32.84
N CYS A 25 12.68 -8.88 -31.78
CA CYS A 25 13.73 -7.87 -31.90
C CYS A 25 15.08 -8.51 -32.30
N PRO A 26 15.65 -8.11 -33.46
CA PRO A 26 16.93 -8.61 -33.94
C PRO A 26 18.09 -8.12 -33.08
N THR A 27 19.17 -8.91 -33.05
CA THR A 27 20.43 -8.57 -32.37
C THR A 27 21.52 -8.14 -33.34
N ASP A 28 21.26 -8.28 -34.65
CA ASP A 28 22.09 -7.89 -35.77
C ASP A 28 21.54 -6.63 -36.46
N GLY A 29 22.40 -5.95 -37.24
CA GLY A 29 22.07 -4.72 -37.96
C GLY A 29 22.86 -3.48 -37.53
N PHE A 30 22.56 -2.32 -38.13
CA PHE A 30 23.23 -1.06 -37.81
C PHE A 30 22.61 -0.43 -36.55
N LYS A 31 23.38 -0.41 -35.44
CA LYS A 31 22.96 0.09 -34.11
C LYS A 31 21.70 -0.62 -33.57
N PRO A 32 21.76 -1.95 -33.36
CA PRO A 32 20.65 -2.70 -32.76
C PRO A 32 20.37 -2.20 -31.34
N PHE A 33 19.10 -2.28 -30.92
CA PHE A 33 18.69 -1.96 -29.55
C PHE A 33 19.31 -2.93 -28.53
N PHE A 34 19.45 -4.19 -28.92
CA PHE A 34 20.18 -5.23 -28.19
C PHE A 34 21.39 -5.71 -29.00
N PRO A 35 22.61 -5.22 -28.72
CA PRO A 35 23.81 -5.62 -29.45
C PRO A 35 24.20 -7.10 -29.29
N LYS A 36 23.73 -7.76 -28.24
CA LYS A 36 24.01 -9.16 -27.94
C LYS A 36 22.77 -9.84 -27.38
N LEU A 37 22.68 -11.16 -27.54
CA LEU A 37 21.62 -11.96 -26.91
C LEU A 37 21.61 -11.79 -25.38
N ALA A 38 22.80 -11.75 -24.75
CA ALA A 38 22.92 -11.53 -23.31
C ALA A 38 22.29 -10.19 -22.83
N ASP A 39 22.30 -9.16 -23.68
CA ASP A 39 21.64 -7.88 -23.35
C ASP A 39 20.12 -8.01 -23.33
N LYS A 40 19.57 -8.83 -24.24
CA LYS A 40 18.16 -9.15 -24.36
C LYS A 40 17.69 -10.00 -23.18
N GLU A 41 18.44 -11.04 -22.83
CA GLU A 41 18.17 -11.88 -21.64
C GLU A 41 18.27 -11.09 -20.33
N TYR A 42 19.26 -10.20 -20.21
CA TYR A 42 19.37 -9.31 -19.06
C TYR A 42 18.16 -8.38 -18.97
N TYR A 43 17.73 -7.81 -20.09
CA TYR A 43 16.53 -6.96 -20.17
C TYR A 43 15.27 -7.72 -19.72
N GLU A 44 15.05 -8.92 -20.25
CA GLU A 44 13.96 -9.80 -19.85
C GLU A 44 14.00 -10.10 -18.35
N THR A 45 15.19 -10.35 -17.81
CA THR A 45 15.40 -10.56 -16.37
C THR A 45 14.91 -9.36 -15.56
N GLN A 46 15.21 -8.13 -15.99
CA GLN A 46 14.73 -6.92 -15.30
C GLN A 46 13.19 -6.80 -15.37
N VAL A 47 12.59 -7.08 -16.53
CA VAL A 47 11.13 -7.11 -16.70
C VAL A 47 10.51 -8.13 -15.75
N MET A 48 11.01 -9.36 -15.76
CA MET A 48 10.51 -10.44 -14.91
C MET A 48 10.70 -10.16 -13.42
N PHE A 49 11.81 -9.53 -13.02
CA PHE A 49 12.00 -9.12 -11.63
C PHE A 49 11.01 -8.05 -11.20
N SER A 50 10.70 -7.08 -12.05
CA SER A 50 9.65 -6.09 -11.78
C SER A 50 8.28 -6.75 -11.58
N VAL A 51 7.92 -7.73 -12.42
CA VAL A 51 6.67 -8.51 -12.28
C VAL A 51 6.67 -9.36 -11.02
N ARG A 52 7.76 -10.06 -10.71
CA ARG A 52 7.87 -10.85 -9.46
C ARG A 52 7.76 -9.98 -8.21
N LYS A 53 8.23 -8.73 -8.25
CA LYS A 53 8.05 -7.77 -7.14
C LYS A 53 6.60 -7.34 -6.98
N ARG A 54 5.86 -7.19 -8.07
CA ARG A 54 4.40 -7.03 -8.05
C ARG A 54 3.71 -8.21 -7.38
N GLU A 55 4.08 -9.44 -7.74
CA GLU A 55 3.53 -10.66 -7.14
C GLU A 55 3.85 -10.76 -5.65
N ALA A 56 5.08 -10.42 -5.24
CA ALA A 56 5.46 -10.36 -3.83
C ALA A 56 4.60 -9.34 -3.07
N ALA A 57 4.37 -8.15 -3.62
CA ALA A 57 3.47 -7.17 -3.03
C ALA A 57 2.03 -7.71 -2.91
N ALA A 58 1.50 -8.35 -3.97
CA ALA A 58 0.17 -8.97 -3.92
C ALA A 58 0.07 -10.05 -2.82
N TYR A 59 1.12 -10.86 -2.63
CA TYR A 59 1.21 -11.85 -1.56
C TYR A 59 1.08 -11.22 -0.17
N HIS A 60 1.80 -10.13 0.10
CA HIS A 60 1.72 -9.43 1.38
C HIS A 60 0.34 -8.81 1.64
N LEU A 61 -0.32 -8.26 0.61
CA LEU A 61 -1.71 -7.79 0.72
C LEU A 61 -2.69 -8.93 1.08
N VAL A 62 -2.52 -10.11 0.47
CA VAL A 62 -3.33 -11.30 0.81
C VAL A 62 -3.10 -11.72 2.27
N ASN A 63 -1.86 -11.68 2.76
CA ASN A 63 -1.55 -11.99 4.15
C ASN A 63 -2.22 -11.00 5.11
N VAL A 64 -2.12 -9.69 4.85
CA VAL A 64 -2.79 -8.66 5.67
C VAL A 64 -4.29 -8.90 5.73
N ARG A 65 -4.95 -9.16 4.60
CA ARG A 65 -6.39 -9.49 4.57
C ARG A 65 -6.72 -10.74 5.36
N ARG A 66 -5.86 -11.76 5.32
CA ARG A 66 -6.00 -12.98 6.13
C ARG A 66 -5.86 -12.68 7.63
N HIS A 67 -4.90 -11.84 8.02
CA HIS A 67 -4.73 -11.41 9.41
C HIS A 67 -5.98 -10.65 9.90
N LEU A 68 -6.49 -9.70 9.10
CA LEU A 68 -7.72 -8.96 9.41
C LEU A 68 -8.93 -9.89 9.57
N ALA A 69 -9.09 -10.88 8.70
CA ALA A 69 -10.18 -11.85 8.80
C ALA A 69 -10.06 -12.75 10.04
N ASN A 70 -8.84 -13.15 10.41
CA ASN A 70 -8.59 -13.93 11.62
C ASN A 70 -8.88 -13.12 12.88
N ASP A 71 -8.50 -11.84 12.88
CA ASP A 71 -8.76 -10.91 13.97
C ASP A 71 -10.24 -10.68 14.18
N LEU A 72 -11.00 -10.50 13.09
CA LEU A 72 -12.45 -10.38 13.15
C LEU A 72 -13.09 -11.63 13.76
N LYS A 73 -12.66 -12.83 13.32
CA LYS A 73 -13.14 -14.11 13.88
C LYS A 73 -12.77 -14.25 15.35
N ALA A 74 -11.57 -13.83 15.75
CA ALA A 74 -11.13 -13.87 17.14
C ALA A 74 -11.97 -12.93 18.02
N SER A 75 -12.23 -11.70 17.55
CA SER A 75 -13.12 -10.74 18.20
C SER A 75 -14.54 -11.27 18.36
N GLN A 76 -15.11 -11.89 17.33
CA GLN A 76 -16.44 -12.51 17.38
C GLN A 76 -16.49 -13.68 18.38
N ARG A 77 -15.46 -14.54 18.40
CA ARG A 77 -15.35 -15.63 19.39
C ARG A 77 -15.22 -15.10 20.82
N ALA A 78 -14.47 -14.02 21.02
CA ALA A 78 -14.37 -13.36 22.32
C ALA A 78 -15.73 -12.81 22.75
N ALA A 79 -16.45 -12.13 21.86
CA ALA A 79 -17.80 -11.63 22.15
C ALA A 79 -18.75 -12.76 22.61
N LEU A 80 -18.70 -13.94 21.97
CA LEU A 80 -19.51 -15.10 22.34
C LEU A 80 -19.10 -15.75 23.67
N LYS A 81 -17.80 -15.89 23.94
CA LYS A 81 -17.28 -16.47 25.20
C LYS A 81 -17.55 -15.60 26.42
N HIS A 82 -17.74 -14.31 26.22
CA HIS A 82 -17.95 -13.33 27.28
C HIS A 82 -19.38 -12.81 27.34
N ALA A 83 -20.34 -13.60 26.83
CA ALA A 83 -21.77 -13.44 27.10
C ALA A 83 -22.02 -13.35 28.63
N PRO A 84 -23.08 -12.65 29.09
CA PRO A 84 -23.11 -11.92 30.35
C PRO A 84 -23.28 -12.82 31.57
N ASN A 85 -22.21 -13.52 31.98
CA ASN A 85 -22.10 -14.14 33.30
C ASN A 85 -21.29 -13.28 34.29
N THR A 86 -20.86 -12.08 33.87
CA THR A 86 -20.23 -11.11 34.77
C THR A 86 -21.28 -10.10 35.22
N LYS A 87 -21.45 -9.95 36.53
CA LYS A 87 -22.43 -9.02 37.10
C LYS A 87 -22.17 -7.62 36.52
N PRO A 88 -23.20 -6.96 35.94
CA PRO A 88 -23.05 -5.61 35.43
C PRO A 88 -22.70 -4.68 36.59
N SER A 89 -21.51 -4.07 36.57
CA SER A 89 -21.23 -2.96 37.48
C SER A 89 -21.98 -1.73 36.99
N LYS A 90 -22.61 -0.99 37.91
CA LYS A 90 -23.16 0.33 37.62
C LYS A 90 -21.98 1.27 37.35
N GLY A 91 -21.84 1.76 36.12
CA GLY A 91 -20.76 2.64 35.69
C GLY A 91 -20.22 2.32 34.29
N ALA A 92 -19.69 3.32 33.59
CA ALA A 92 -18.99 3.15 32.33
C ALA A 92 -17.55 2.71 32.58
N PHE A 93 -17.12 1.60 31.98
CA PHE A 93 -15.72 1.18 32.04
C PHE A 93 -15.30 0.54 30.72
N SER A 94 -14.06 0.82 30.30
CA SER A 94 -13.42 0.21 29.13
C SER A 94 -12.26 -0.66 29.58
N VAL A 95 -12.23 -1.92 29.12
CA VAL A 95 -11.09 -2.83 29.34
C VAL A 95 -10.48 -3.17 28.00
N SER A 96 -9.19 -2.87 27.86
CA SER A 96 -8.39 -3.22 26.71
C SER A 96 -7.24 -4.15 27.08
N LEU A 97 -7.06 -5.23 26.32
CA LEU A 97 -5.83 -6.01 26.35
C LEU A 97 -5.04 -5.73 25.07
N SER A 98 -4.01 -4.89 25.19
CA SER A 98 -3.07 -4.58 24.11
C SER A 98 -2.14 -5.74 23.84
N ILE A 99 -2.29 -6.38 22.68
CA ILE A 99 -1.29 -7.29 22.13
C ILE A 99 -0.72 -6.61 20.90
N SER A 100 0.59 -6.38 20.91
CA SER A 100 1.32 -5.80 19.78
C SER A 100 1.24 -6.73 18.57
N LYS A 101 0.68 -6.24 17.46
CA LYS A 101 0.55 -6.98 16.20
C LYS A 101 1.63 -6.58 15.19
N GLY A 102 2.85 -7.03 15.47
CA GLY A 102 4.01 -6.74 14.63
C GLY A 102 3.85 -7.26 13.19
N GLU A 103 3.01 -8.28 12.97
CA GLU A 103 2.74 -8.86 11.66
C GLU A 103 2.27 -7.82 10.64
N TYR A 104 1.40 -6.87 11.01
CA TYR A 104 0.94 -5.84 10.08
C TYR A 104 2.06 -4.90 9.66
N VAL A 105 2.98 -4.60 10.58
CA VAL A 105 4.16 -3.77 10.31
C VAL A 105 5.11 -4.48 9.35
N HIS A 106 5.38 -5.76 9.60
CA HIS A 106 6.26 -6.57 8.78
C HIS A 106 5.69 -6.78 7.37
N GLU A 107 4.41 -7.09 7.26
CA GLU A 107 3.75 -7.28 5.97
C GLU A 107 3.68 -5.96 5.18
N LEU A 108 3.38 -4.83 5.83
CA LEU A 108 3.39 -3.52 5.16
C LEU A 108 4.81 -3.10 4.72
N GLY A 109 5.81 -3.33 5.56
CA GLY A 109 7.21 -3.03 5.25
C GLY A 109 7.69 -3.83 4.04
N ALA A 110 7.44 -5.14 4.04
CA ALA A 110 7.79 -6.04 2.94
C ALA A 110 7.02 -5.70 1.66
N PHE A 111 5.73 -5.37 1.76
CA PHE A 111 4.92 -4.88 0.64
C PHE A 111 5.51 -3.63 -0.02
N LEU A 112 5.79 -2.59 0.77
CA LEU A 112 6.34 -1.34 0.26
C LEU A 112 7.77 -1.52 -0.28
N GLY A 113 8.57 -2.34 0.39
CA GLY A 113 9.90 -2.73 -0.08
C GLY A 113 9.86 -3.45 -1.43
N ALA A 114 8.91 -4.35 -1.63
CA ALA A 114 8.71 -5.04 -2.89
C ALA A 114 8.36 -4.04 -4.00
N LEU A 115 7.39 -3.15 -3.80
CA LEU A 115 7.00 -2.15 -4.80
C LEU A 115 8.16 -1.20 -5.16
N ARG A 116 8.91 -0.70 -4.17
CA ARG A 116 10.09 0.15 -4.41
C ARG A 116 11.15 -0.55 -5.24
N SER A 117 11.49 -1.79 -4.87
CA SER A 117 12.44 -2.60 -5.64
C SER A 117 11.94 -2.87 -7.05
N GLY A 118 10.63 -3.10 -7.21
CA GLY A 118 9.99 -3.22 -8.51
C GLY A 118 10.13 -1.96 -9.37
N LEU A 119 10.00 -0.75 -8.79
CA LEU A 119 10.23 0.51 -9.52
C LEU A 119 11.67 0.65 -10.00
N ASP A 120 12.64 0.22 -9.19
CA ASP A 120 14.06 0.27 -9.57
C ASP A 120 14.36 -0.69 -10.72
N PHE A 121 13.80 -1.92 -10.71
CA PHE A 121 13.88 -2.83 -11.87
C PHE A 121 13.20 -2.25 -13.12
N ALA A 122 12.02 -1.65 -12.96
CA ALA A 122 11.33 -0.93 -14.05
C ALA A 122 12.18 0.18 -14.66
N SER A 123 12.91 0.92 -13.82
CA SER A 123 13.78 2.00 -14.29
C SER A 123 14.93 1.49 -15.17
N VAL A 124 15.47 0.30 -14.92
CA VAL A 124 16.56 -0.27 -15.72
C VAL A 124 16.11 -0.50 -17.14
N PHE A 125 15.02 -1.26 -17.33
CA PHE A 125 14.58 -1.60 -18.67
C PHE A 125 13.87 -0.43 -19.38
N ALA A 126 13.18 0.45 -18.64
CA ALA A 126 12.62 1.67 -19.22
C ALA A 126 13.72 2.63 -19.72
N SER A 127 14.80 2.81 -18.95
CA SER A 127 15.88 3.75 -19.30
C SER A 127 16.62 3.39 -20.58
N ARG A 128 16.64 2.10 -20.97
CA ARG A 128 17.24 1.63 -22.21
C ARG A 128 16.56 2.21 -23.46
N SER A 129 15.30 2.64 -23.34
CA SER A 129 14.56 3.32 -24.41
C SER A 129 14.89 4.82 -24.53
N ILE A 130 15.78 5.34 -23.68
CA ILE A 130 16.18 6.75 -23.63
C ILE A 130 17.67 6.86 -23.96
N SER A 131 18.02 7.62 -25.01
CA SER A 131 19.39 7.63 -25.51
C SER A 131 20.36 8.26 -24.50
N GLY A 132 21.46 7.56 -24.21
CA GLY A 132 22.52 8.04 -23.32
C GLY A 132 22.16 8.00 -21.83
N VAL A 133 21.11 7.27 -21.45
CA VAL A 133 20.65 7.15 -20.06
C VAL A 133 20.85 5.73 -19.57
N SER A 134 21.43 5.61 -18.38
CA SER A 134 21.42 4.38 -17.58
C SER A 134 20.82 4.71 -16.23
N ALA A 135 19.72 4.05 -15.87
CA ALA A 135 19.07 4.23 -14.58
C ALA A 135 19.00 2.88 -13.85
N HIS A 136 19.59 2.82 -12.66
CA HIS A 136 19.42 1.70 -11.73
C HIS A 136 18.43 2.01 -10.61
N SER A 137 17.87 3.22 -10.60
CA SER A 137 16.79 3.60 -9.71
C SER A 137 15.80 4.53 -10.40
N ILE A 138 14.54 4.41 -10.02
CA ILE A 138 13.46 5.27 -10.51
C ILE A 138 13.74 6.76 -10.22
N THR A 139 14.51 7.08 -9.17
CA THR A 139 14.89 8.46 -8.88
C THR A 139 15.71 9.11 -9.99
N THR A 140 16.51 8.35 -10.73
CA THR A 140 17.24 8.90 -11.87
C THR A 140 16.28 9.42 -12.93
N LEU A 141 15.23 8.67 -13.24
CA LEU A 141 14.21 9.08 -14.21
C LEU A 141 13.33 10.22 -13.67
N VAL A 142 12.98 10.21 -12.38
CA VAL A 142 12.24 11.31 -11.74
C VAL A 142 13.05 12.62 -11.80
N LYS A 143 14.35 12.58 -11.52
CA LYS A 143 15.23 13.75 -11.64
C LYS A 143 15.26 14.30 -13.06
N MET A 144 15.27 13.43 -14.07
CA MET A 144 15.22 13.87 -15.47
C MET A 144 13.91 14.58 -15.80
N VAL A 145 12.78 14.08 -15.29
CA VAL A 145 11.47 14.76 -15.40
C VAL A 145 11.53 16.13 -14.71
N ASP A 146 12.10 16.21 -13.51
CA ASP A 146 12.26 17.46 -12.75
C ASP A 146 13.18 18.47 -13.47
N GLU A 147 14.17 17.99 -14.23
CA GLU A 147 15.04 18.78 -15.09
C GLU A 147 14.36 19.23 -16.41
N GLY A 148 13.09 18.87 -16.63
CA GLY A 148 12.33 19.23 -17.82
C GLY A 148 12.73 18.46 -19.08
N LYS A 149 13.36 17.29 -18.93
CA LYS A 149 13.67 16.41 -20.07
C LYS A 149 12.42 15.67 -20.53
N VAL A 150 12.26 15.58 -21.84
CA VAL A 150 11.11 14.94 -22.49
C VAL A 150 11.58 13.73 -23.28
N ALA A 151 10.91 12.61 -23.04
CA ALA A 151 11.00 11.37 -23.82
C ALA A 151 9.73 10.53 -23.54
N PRO A 152 9.30 9.63 -24.43
CA PRO A 152 8.08 8.83 -24.21
C PRO A 152 8.05 8.13 -22.85
N MET A 153 9.16 7.52 -22.42
CA MET A 153 9.26 6.90 -21.09
C MET A 153 9.24 7.91 -19.93
N LEU A 154 9.78 9.12 -20.14
CA LEU A 154 9.76 10.16 -19.11
C LEU A 154 8.35 10.73 -18.92
N GLU A 155 7.50 10.75 -19.95
CA GLU A 155 6.10 11.14 -19.81
C GLU A 155 5.31 10.13 -18.97
N VAL A 156 5.60 8.82 -19.09
CA VAL A 156 5.04 7.81 -18.17
C VAL A 156 5.49 8.08 -16.74
N VAL A 157 6.79 8.28 -16.51
CA VAL A 157 7.32 8.57 -15.17
C VAL A 157 6.72 9.86 -14.59
N LYS A 158 6.51 10.88 -15.43
CA LYS A 158 5.88 12.15 -15.06
C LYS A 158 4.42 11.97 -14.66
N ALA A 159 3.64 11.18 -15.40
CA ALA A 159 2.24 10.88 -15.07
C ALA A 159 2.09 10.18 -13.71
N HIS A 160 3.06 9.35 -13.33
CA HIS A 160 3.05 8.59 -12.07
C HIS A 160 3.91 9.23 -10.96
N ARG A 161 4.46 10.43 -11.20
CA ARG A 161 5.51 11.05 -10.37
C ARG A 161 5.11 11.19 -8.90
N ASP A 162 3.93 11.75 -8.64
CA ASP A 162 3.50 12.04 -7.26
C ASP A 162 3.32 10.76 -6.44
N TRP A 163 2.79 9.70 -7.07
CA TRP A 163 2.68 8.40 -6.44
C TRP A 163 4.05 7.75 -6.19
N ILE A 164 4.98 7.83 -7.16
CA ILE A 164 6.36 7.33 -6.99
C ILE A 164 7.03 8.00 -5.79
N LEU A 165 6.91 9.33 -5.68
CA LEU A 165 7.47 10.09 -4.57
C LEU A 165 6.82 9.71 -3.23
N ALA A 166 5.49 9.59 -3.20
CA ALA A 166 4.76 9.15 -2.01
C ALA A 166 5.23 7.76 -1.56
N LEU A 167 5.29 6.77 -2.46
CA LEU A 167 5.74 5.41 -2.16
C LEU A 167 7.17 5.37 -1.61
N ARG A 168 8.09 6.14 -2.21
CA ARG A 168 9.50 6.18 -1.80
C ARG A 168 9.71 6.76 -0.41
N ALA A 169 8.80 7.62 0.01
CA ALA A 169 8.92 8.28 1.30
C ALA A 169 8.55 7.34 2.47
N TYR A 170 7.75 6.29 2.25
CA TYR A 170 7.41 5.28 3.29
C TYR A 170 8.53 4.27 3.56
N ARG A 171 9.70 4.71 4.05
CA ARG A 171 10.82 3.80 4.39
C ARG A 171 10.55 2.95 5.64
N ASP A 172 11.33 1.91 5.86
CA ASP A 172 11.10 0.94 6.94
C ASP A 172 10.95 1.60 8.32
N GLU A 173 11.85 2.51 8.69
CA GLU A 173 11.75 3.27 9.96
C GLU A 173 10.46 4.08 10.10
N THR A 174 9.86 4.49 8.98
CA THR A 174 8.61 5.23 8.92
C THR A 174 7.45 4.24 9.05
N VAL A 175 7.44 3.16 8.26
CA VAL A 175 6.42 2.11 8.32
C VAL A 175 6.23 1.58 9.73
N HIS A 176 7.31 1.29 10.43
CA HIS A 176 7.27 0.77 11.80
C HIS A 176 6.61 1.71 12.81
N ARG A 177 6.62 3.02 12.57
CA ARG A 177 5.99 4.02 13.44
C ARG A 177 4.56 4.37 13.03
N LEU A 178 4.24 4.20 11.75
CA LEU A 178 3.01 4.73 11.16
C LEU A 178 1.85 3.73 11.15
N VAL A 179 2.10 2.44 11.38
CA VAL A 179 1.01 1.47 11.53
C VAL A 179 0.40 1.62 12.91
N VAL A 180 -0.87 2.04 12.95
CA VAL A 180 -1.63 2.06 14.19
C VAL A 180 -2.28 0.69 14.37
N ALA A 181 -1.75 -0.07 15.33
CA ALA A 181 -2.22 -1.41 15.64
C ALA A 181 -3.43 -1.39 16.59
N SER A 182 -4.36 -2.29 16.32
CA SER A 182 -5.53 -2.60 17.15
C SER A 182 -5.21 -3.76 18.10
N PRO A 183 -5.59 -3.70 19.39
CA PRO A 183 -5.54 -4.83 20.31
C PRO A 183 -6.20 -6.10 19.76
N ALA A 184 -5.55 -7.25 19.97
CA ALA A 184 -5.96 -8.52 19.35
C ALA A 184 -7.25 -9.15 19.87
N SER A 185 -7.67 -8.81 21.09
CA SER A 185 -8.79 -9.46 21.77
C SER A 185 -10.10 -8.66 21.69
N GLY A 186 -10.10 -7.58 20.91
CA GLY A 186 -11.19 -6.60 20.89
C GLY A 186 -11.16 -5.69 22.11
N TRP A 187 -11.73 -4.50 21.97
CA TRP A 187 -11.97 -3.58 23.08
C TRP A 187 -13.31 -3.90 23.72
N ARG A 188 -13.34 -4.10 25.04
CA ARG A 188 -14.61 -4.19 25.76
C ARG A 188 -14.98 -2.81 26.25
N VAL A 189 -16.17 -2.37 25.84
CA VAL A 189 -16.78 -1.15 26.34
C VAL A 189 -18.05 -1.55 27.06
N SER A 190 -18.14 -1.24 28.35
CA SER A 190 -19.33 -1.45 29.15
C SER A 190 -19.94 -0.10 29.51
N HIS A 191 -21.26 0.00 29.36
CA HIS A 191 -22.03 1.16 29.76
C HIS A 191 -23.39 0.70 30.30
N ASP A 192 -23.74 1.12 31.51
CA ASP A 192 -25.01 0.81 32.18
C ASP A 192 -25.40 -0.68 32.12
N GLY A 193 -24.41 -1.55 32.33
CA GLY A 193 -24.60 -3.00 32.36
C GLY A 193 -24.69 -3.69 30.99
N LEU A 194 -24.64 -2.93 29.89
CA LEU A 194 -24.48 -3.47 28.54
C LEU A 194 -23.00 -3.49 28.16
N THR A 195 -22.49 -4.65 27.75
CA THR A 195 -21.11 -4.81 27.28
C THR A 195 -21.08 -5.04 25.78
N SER A 196 -20.29 -4.22 25.07
CA SER A 196 -19.98 -4.38 23.66
C SER A 196 -18.51 -4.80 23.49
N THR A 197 -18.25 -5.75 22.58
CA THR A 197 -16.89 -6.10 22.14
C THR A 197 -16.65 -5.49 20.76
N VAL A 198 -15.63 -4.64 20.65
CA VAL A 198 -15.38 -3.82 19.47
C VAL A 198 -14.08 -4.26 18.77
N SER A 199 -14.14 -4.40 17.45
CA SER A 199 -12.95 -4.59 16.62
C SER A 199 -12.47 -3.24 16.10
N LEU A 200 -11.23 -2.85 16.41
CA LEU A 200 -10.66 -1.62 15.85
C LEU A 200 -9.96 -1.94 14.52
N PRO A 201 -10.13 -1.09 13.50
CA PRO A 201 -9.44 -1.28 12.23
C PRO A 201 -7.95 -1.00 12.37
N ILE A 202 -7.13 -1.69 11.58
CA ILE A 202 -5.70 -1.39 11.44
C ILE A 202 -5.56 -0.27 10.39
N VAL A 203 -4.96 0.84 10.77
CA VAL A 203 -4.88 2.03 9.92
C VAL A 203 -3.45 2.52 9.72
N VAL A 204 -3.26 3.20 8.59
CA VAL A 204 -2.00 3.84 8.17
C VAL A 204 -2.33 5.28 7.77
N PRO A 205 -1.49 6.27 8.08
CA PRO A 205 -1.57 7.61 7.52
C PRO A 205 -1.58 7.57 5.99
N LYS A 206 -2.42 8.37 5.36
CA LYS A 206 -2.48 8.55 3.89
C LYS A 206 -1.25 9.29 3.35
N SER A 207 -0.66 10.14 4.17
CA SER A 207 0.56 10.89 3.92
C SER A 207 1.50 10.71 5.11
N ILE A 208 2.80 10.82 4.87
CA ILE A 208 3.79 10.71 5.94
C ILE A 208 3.63 11.91 6.86
N PRO A 209 3.30 11.70 8.14
CA PRO A 209 3.20 12.78 9.10
C PRO A 209 4.59 13.35 9.38
N GLU A 210 4.62 14.56 9.93
CA GLU A 210 5.84 15.15 10.46
C GLU A 210 6.51 14.20 11.46
N ARG A 211 7.85 14.19 11.52
CA ARG A 211 8.62 13.19 12.25
C ARG A 211 8.25 13.19 13.74
N VAL A 212 7.40 12.25 14.15
CA VAL A 212 7.10 11.99 15.56
C VAL A 212 8.08 10.96 16.12
N SER A 213 8.71 11.28 17.25
CA SER A 213 9.57 10.35 17.96
C SER A 213 8.74 9.24 18.62
N ASP A 214 8.94 8.01 18.16
CA ASP A 214 8.38 6.82 18.79
C ASP A 214 9.22 6.42 20.01
N THR A 215 8.75 6.80 21.20
CA THR A 215 9.45 6.61 22.48
C THR A 215 8.65 5.69 23.40
N ARG A 216 9.31 5.06 24.39
CA ARG A 216 8.60 4.32 25.45
C ARG A 216 7.51 5.18 26.10
N ARG A 217 7.82 6.46 26.35
CA ARG A 217 6.90 7.44 26.94
C ARG A 217 5.66 7.70 26.06
N SER A 218 5.82 7.86 24.75
CA SER A 218 4.67 8.07 23.85
C SER A 218 3.79 6.84 23.71
N ARG A 219 4.33 5.64 23.93
CA ARG A 219 3.57 4.38 23.98
C ARG A 219 2.88 4.12 25.33
N SER A 220 3.25 4.85 26.38
CA SER A 220 2.69 4.74 27.73
C SER A 220 1.56 5.74 28.02
N MET A 221 1.26 6.64 27.09
CA MET A 221 0.11 7.54 27.22
C MET A 221 -1.16 6.77 26.85
N ASP A 222 -1.97 6.43 27.84
CA ASP A 222 -3.31 5.88 27.64
C ASP A 222 -4.20 6.96 27.01
N ALA A 223 -4.25 6.99 25.68
CA ALA A 223 -5.27 7.74 24.98
C ALA A 223 -6.58 6.95 25.01
N ASP A 224 -7.68 7.60 25.41
CA ASP A 224 -9.03 7.01 25.44
C ASP A 224 -9.48 6.49 24.06
N VAL A 225 -8.91 7.02 22.98
CA VAL A 225 -9.10 6.57 21.59
C VAL A 225 -7.73 6.34 20.94
N PRO A 226 -7.48 5.17 20.31
CA PRO A 226 -6.21 4.93 19.64
C PRO A 226 -5.99 5.93 18.49
N LEU A 227 -4.74 6.37 18.33
CA LEU A 227 -4.35 7.35 17.30
C LEU A 227 -4.88 6.94 15.92
N GLY A 228 -5.42 7.89 15.16
CA GLY A 228 -5.86 7.65 13.79
C GLY A 228 -7.23 6.96 13.66
N LEU A 229 -7.98 6.84 14.75
CA LEU A 229 -9.36 6.35 14.76
C LEU A 229 -10.34 7.41 15.25
N ASN A 230 -11.54 7.39 14.68
CA ASN A 230 -12.72 8.09 15.21
C ASN A 230 -13.61 7.07 15.91
N GLU A 231 -14.14 7.44 17.07
CA GLU A 231 -15.10 6.63 17.84
C GLU A 231 -16.53 7.12 17.61
N PHE A 232 -17.44 6.18 17.37
CA PHE A 232 -18.88 6.43 17.28
C PHE A 232 -19.59 5.55 18.30
N ARG A 233 -20.26 6.19 19.26
CA ARG A 233 -21.11 5.50 20.24
C ARG A 233 -22.57 5.67 19.89
N LYS A 234 -23.30 4.57 19.93
CA LYS A 234 -24.76 4.55 19.88
C LYS A 234 -25.27 4.06 21.22
N HIS A 235 -26.20 4.83 21.79
CA HIS A 235 -26.88 4.54 23.04
C HIS A 235 -28.38 4.66 22.80
N ALA A 236 -29.14 3.64 23.18
CA ALA A 236 -30.60 3.72 23.24
C ALA A 236 -31.03 3.42 24.67
N VAL A 237 -31.95 4.23 25.20
CA VAL A 237 -32.43 4.14 26.57
C VAL A 237 -33.94 4.30 26.55
N ALA A 238 -34.66 3.44 27.27
CA ALA A 238 -36.10 3.56 27.49
C ALA A 238 -36.34 4.22 28.84
N THR A 239 -37.31 5.13 28.90
CA THR A 239 -37.86 5.61 30.17
C THR A 239 -39.27 5.06 30.32
N PHE A 240 -39.49 4.30 31.39
CA PHE A 240 -40.79 3.71 31.70
C PHE A 240 -41.68 4.71 32.46
N PRO A 241 -43.00 4.47 32.50
CA PRO A 241 -43.96 5.36 33.17
C PRO A 241 -43.71 5.55 34.67
N ASP A 242 -43.02 4.62 35.33
CA ASP A 242 -42.60 4.70 36.74
C ASP A 242 -41.33 5.54 36.97
N GLY A 243 -40.80 6.15 35.90
CA GLY A 243 -39.57 6.94 35.92
C GLY A 243 -38.29 6.10 35.86
N THR A 244 -38.39 4.76 35.74
CA THR A 244 -37.20 3.92 35.58
C THR A 244 -36.59 4.09 34.19
N ILE A 245 -35.26 4.18 34.17
CA ILE A 245 -34.46 4.35 32.96
C ILE A 245 -33.72 3.04 32.70
N GLN A 246 -33.93 2.42 31.54
CA GLN A 246 -33.28 1.17 31.15
C GLN A 246 -32.51 1.35 29.84
N ALA A 247 -31.22 1.02 29.85
CA ALA A 247 -30.43 0.95 28.61
C ALA A 247 -30.92 -0.22 27.75
N LEU A 248 -31.30 0.09 26.50
CA LEU A 248 -31.81 -0.87 25.51
C LEU A 248 -30.72 -1.33 24.52
N ASP A 249 -29.82 -0.43 24.15
CA ASP A 249 -28.76 -0.69 23.17
C ASP A 249 -27.51 0.09 23.53
N HIS A 250 -26.36 -0.57 23.41
CA HIS A 250 -25.05 0.05 23.49
C HIS A 250 -24.15 -0.57 22.43
N SER A 251 -23.72 0.25 21.47
CA SER A 251 -22.74 -0.17 20.47
C SER A 251 -21.68 0.91 20.30
N VAL A 252 -20.43 0.48 20.13
CA VAL A 252 -19.31 1.37 19.81
C VAL A 252 -18.68 0.85 18.53
N THR A 253 -18.42 1.76 17.59
CA THR A 253 -17.76 1.45 16.32
C THR A 253 -16.62 2.43 16.08
N TYR A 254 -15.59 1.96 15.38
CA TYR A 254 -14.44 2.78 15.03
C TYR A 254 -14.25 2.84 13.53
N SER A 255 -13.83 4.00 13.03
CA SER A 255 -13.46 4.18 11.63
C SER A 255 -12.15 4.95 11.53
N PRO A 256 -11.44 4.88 10.39
CA PRO A 256 -10.24 5.68 10.18
C PRO A 256 -10.53 7.18 10.34
N ALA A 257 -9.71 7.86 11.14
CA ALA A 257 -9.76 9.32 11.29
C ALA A 257 -9.34 10.04 10.00
N LYS A 258 -9.62 11.34 9.92
CA LYS A 258 -9.16 12.18 8.80
C LYS A 258 -7.63 12.08 8.69
N GLY A 259 -7.13 11.82 7.48
CA GLY A 259 -5.70 11.62 7.22
C GLY A 259 -5.22 10.17 7.37
N TYR A 260 -6.07 9.26 7.82
CA TYR A 260 -5.78 7.83 7.94
C TYR A 260 -6.64 7.00 6.98
N ILE A 261 -6.19 5.79 6.68
CA ILE A 261 -6.86 4.83 5.81
C ILE A 261 -6.63 3.42 6.33
N ALA A 262 -7.57 2.50 6.08
CA ALA A 262 -7.38 1.09 6.42
C ALA A 262 -6.15 0.51 5.67
N ILE A 263 -5.38 -0.32 6.36
CA ILE A 263 -4.11 -0.86 5.85
C ILE A 263 -4.27 -1.65 4.54
N ASP A 264 -5.32 -2.46 4.43
CA ASP A 264 -5.60 -3.28 3.25
C ASP A 264 -6.03 -2.41 2.05
N GLU A 265 -6.77 -1.35 2.31
CA GLU A 265 -7.15 -0.36 1.31
C GLU A 265 -5.94 0.45 0.83
N PHE A 266 -5.06 0.86 1.75
CA PHE A 266 -3.78 1.52 1.40
C PHE A 266 -2.93 0.63 0.49
N MET A 267 -2.70 -0.62 0.90
CA MET A 267 -1.92 -1.58 0.13
C MET A 267 -2.57 -1.88 -1.23
N ARG A 268 -3.90 -2.04 -1.29
CA ARG A 268 -4.62 -2.23 -2.55
C ARG A 268 -4.38 -1.08 -3.52
N ARG A 269 -4.55 0.17 -3.08
CA ARG A 269 -4.33 1.36 -3.92
C ARG A 269 -2.90 1.44 -4.44
N HIS A 270 -1.91 1.19 -3.59
CA HIS A 270 -0.51 1.22 -4.02
C HIS A 270 -0.18 0.11 -5.02
N LEU A 271 -0.78 -1.08 -4.87
CA LEU A 271 -0.62 -2.17 -5.83
C LEU A 271 -1.28 -1.82 -7.18
N GLU A 272 -2.47 -1.21 -7.16
CA GLU A 272 -3.17 -0.76 -8.38
C GLU A 272 -2.41 0.34 -9.12
N SER A 273 -1.85 1.31 -8.40
CA SER A 273 -0.98 2.32 -9.00
C SER A 273 0.28 1.70 -9.61
N TYR A 274 0.85 0.67 -8.96
CA TYR A 274 1.98 -0.07 -9.51
C TYR A 274 1.62 -0.86 -10.78
N ASP A 275 0.44 -1.50 -10.79
CA ASP A 275 -0.09 -2.19 -11.96
C ASP A 275 -0.34 -1.22 -13.13
N ALA A 276 -0.90 -0.04 -12.85
CA ALA A 276 -1.09 1.02 -13.84
C ALA A 276 0.25 1.52 -14.41
N PHE A 277 1.22 1.81 -13.55
CA PHE A 277 2.55 2.24 -13.95
C PHE A 277 3.25 1.21 -14.86
N LEU A 278 3.20 -0.08 -14.52
CA LEU A 278 3.78 -1.13 -15.36
C LEU A 278 3.05 -1.27 -16.70
N ASN A 279 1.72 -1.22 -16.70
CA ASN A 279 0.95 -1.28 -17.95
C ASN A 279 1.29 -0.12 -18.89
N ASP A 280 1.46 1.09 -18.36
CA ASP A 280 1.83 2.25 -19.17
C ASP A 280 3.26 2.13 -19.71
N ILE A 281 4.20 1.60 -18.91
CA ILE A 281 5.54 1.29 -19.39
C ILE A 281 5.49 0.24 -20.50
N PHE A 282 4.78 -0.87 -20.31
CA PHE A 282 4.67 -1.94 -21.30
C PHE A 282 4.00 -1.45 -22.59
N GLY A 283 2.91 -0.69 -22.48
CA GLY A 283 2.24 -0.09 -23.63
C GLY A 283 3.15 0.88 -24.38
N THR A 284 3.93 1.68 -23.68
CA THR A 284 4.89 2.59 -24.30
C THR A 284 6.03 1.81 -24.97
N LEU A 285 6.55 0.75 -24.34
CA LEU A 285 7.60 -0.11 -24.93
C LEU A 285 7.11 -0.80 -26.20
N SER A 286 5.91 -1.39 -26.17
CA SER A 286 5.31 -2.02 -27.34
C SER A 286 5.08 -1.01 -28.48
N THR A 287 4.75 0.24 -28.16
CA THR A 287 4.57 1.30 -29.18
C THR A 287 5.91 1.73 -29.79
N LEU A 288 6.99 1.69 -29.01
CA LEU A 288 8.33 2.01 -29.49
C LEU A 288 8.96 0.89 -30.30
N ASP A 289 8.42 -0.34 -30.25
CA ASP A 289 8.88 -1.54 -30.96
C ASP A 289 10.40 -1.77 -30.88
N PHE A 290 10.98 -1.43 -29.73
CA PHE A 290 12.43 -1.48 -29.49
C PHE A 290 13.28 -0.75 -30.55
N HIS A 291 12.73 0.28 -31.21
CA HIS A 291 13.49 1.09 -32.16
C HIS A 291 14.54 1.96 -31.44
N PRO A 292 15.69 2.23 -32.10
CA PRO A 292 16.84 2.85 -31.46
C PRO A 292 16.51 4.24 -30.91
N PRO A 293 17.08 4.58 -29.75
CA PRO A 293 16.46 5.50 -28.80
C PRO A 293 16.48 6.97 -29.25
N SER A 294 15.36 7.66 -29.03
CA SER A 294 15.28 9.12 -29.13
C SER A 294 16.19 9.78 -28.06
N LYS A 295 16.91 10.83 -28.45
CA LYS A 295 17.61 11.69 -27.47
C LYS A 295 16.58 12.49 -26.68
N PRO A 296 16.67 12.52 -25.33
CA PRO A 296 15.80 13.36 -24.54
C PRO A 296 16.02 14.83 -24.92
N THR A 297 14.92 15.52 -25.21
CA THR A 297 14.94 16.95 -25.56
C THR A 297 14.66 17.76 -24.30
N LYS A 298 15.34 18.90 -24.12
CA LYS A 298 14.92 19.89 -23.12
C LYS A 298 13.80 20.73 -23.73
N LEU A 299 12.73 20.95 -22.98
CA LEU A 299 11.79 22.02 -23.32
C LEU A 299 12.55 23.34 -23.33
N SER A 300 12.69 23.93 -24.52
CA SER A 300 13.15 25.30 -24.69
C SER A 300 12.14 26.20 -23.99
N THR A 301 12.52 26.83 -22.89
CA THR A 301 11.87 28.07 -22.43
C THR A 301 12.23 29.16 -23.44
N SER A 302 11.57 29.15 -24.59
CA SER A 302 11.57 30.29 -25.51
C SER A 302 10.71 31.37 -24.85
N ALA A 303 11.42 32.42 -24.43
CA ALA A 303 10.97 33.75 -24.04
C ALA A 303 9.47 34.02 -24.14
N SER A 304 8.86 34.25 -22.97
CA SER A 304 7.73 35.18 -22.87
C SER A 304 8.23 36.56 -23.33
N LEU A 305 7.75 37.00 -24.48
CA LEU A 305 7.71 38.42 -24.83
C LEU A 305 6.75 39.16 -23.89
#